data_AF-A0A0J8UBM5-F1
#
_entry.id   AF-A0A0J8UBM5-F1
#
_cell.length_a   1.000
_cell.length_b   1.000
_cell.length_c   1.000
_cell.angle_alpha   90.00
_cell.angle_beta   90.00
_cell.angle_gamma   90.00
#
_symmetry.space_group_name_H-M   'P 1'
#
loop_
_entity.id
_entity.type
_entity.pdbx_description
1 polymer ?
#
loop_
_entity_poly.entity_id
_entity_poly.type
_entity_poly.pdbx_seq_one_letter_code
_entity_poly.pdbx_strand_id
1 'polypeptide(L)'
;MWCPSATLSMWANAWLAGAAAPDDVLDALSQWAPMHSVTAYDSQAAVRTGLPWPELEDSGSVSLLQTLRTAVGRSGTRPSIRVALPVPGDVRGLPAGSQFQRDALTVGEAVLVTHDELDGVGLVPEFEYFEFDDVETESTFEPEPRALSWTVYSLPLLPPPQHHDLGEAEYELRSAVRSAADTLVALRAGVGIGVDDPRGMVEDILEAGRMHPIPDHAPTRAVRVLENAAHVEAIITVSSGLMPIGLQSSSEVQIAGDAMRPLAQVVRSARSAALEAILQSAWRD
;
A
#
# COMPACT_ATOMS: atom_id res chain seq x y z
N MET A 1 1.63 -2.96 6.54
CA MET A 1 1.27 -1.57 6.83
C MET A 1 0.09 -1.19 5.96
N TRP A 2 -0.79 -0.35 6.48
CA TRP A 2 -1.84 0.27 5.68
C TRP A 2 -1.19 1.25 4.70
N CYS A 3 -1.82 1.47 3.55
CA CYS A 3 -1.35 2.48 2.61
C CYS A 3 -2.53 3.11 1.84
N PRO A 4 -2.37 4.33 1.32
CA PRO A 4 -3.39 5.00 0.53
C PRO A 4 -3.92 4.15 -0.64
N SER A 5 -3.05 3.45 -1.37
CA SER A 5 -3.45 2.63 -2.52
C SER A 5 -4.36 1.47 -2.12
N ALA A 6 -4.10 0.85 -0.96
CA ALA A 6 -4.94 -0.21 -0.43
C ALA A 6 -6.31 0.33 -0.01
N THR A 7 -6.32 1.47 0.69
CA THR A 7 -7.55 2.17 1.12
C THR A 7 -8.40 2.55 -0.08
N LEU A 8 -7.81 3.24 -1.06
CA LEU A 8 -8.50 3.62 -2.29
C LEU A 8 -9.05 2.40 -3.02
N SER A 9 -8.25 1.34 -3.16
CA SER A 9 -8.68 0.15 -3.90
C SER A 9 -9.87 -0.56 -3.24
N MET A 10 -9.88 -0.71 -1.91
CA MET A 10 -10.98 -1.37 -1.20
C MET A 10 -12.26 -0.56 -1.30
N TRP A 11 -12.20 0.72 -0.95
CA TRP A 11 -13.37 1.59 -0.91
C TRP A 11 -13.90 1.91 -2.32
N ALA A 12 -13.02 2.14 -3.30
CA ALA A 12 -13.46 2.36 -4.67
C ALA A 12 -14.12 1.12 -5.29
N ASN A 13 -13.62 -0.10 -5.02
CA ASN A 13 -14.32 -1.31 -5.46
C ASN A 13 -15.67 -1.49 -4.75
N ALA A 14 -15.75 -1.22 -3.44
CA ALA A 14 -17.01 -1.27 -2.68
C ALA A 14 -18.05 -0.33 -3.29
N TRP A 15 -17.63 0.91 -3.56
CA TRP A 15 -18.47 1.92 -4.18
C TRP A 15 -18.91 1.56 -5.60
N LEU A 16 -17.99 1.09 -6.43
CA LEU A 16 -18.30 0.68 -7.81
C LEU A 16 -19.20 -0.57 -7.86
N ALA A 17 -19.15 -1.43 -6.85
CA ALA A 17 -20.04 -2.56 -6.67
C ALA A 17 -21.40 -2.18 -6.03
N GLY A 18 -21.57 -0.94 -5.58
CA GLY A 18 -22.78 -0.47 -4.88
C GLY A 18 -22.88 -0.89 -3.41
N ALA A 19 -21.80 -1.42 -2.83
CA ALA A 19 -21.69 -1.80 -1.41
C ALA A 19 -21.25 -0.64 -0.49
N ALA A 20 -20.91 0.52 -1.05
CA ALA A 20 -20.56 1.74 -0.31
C ALA A 20 -21.00 3.00 -1.09
N ALA A 21 -21.17 4.11 -0.39
CA ALA A 21 -21.41 5.42 -0.98
C ALA A 21 -20.09 6.04 -1.50
N PRO A 22 -20.14 7.00 -2.44
CA PRO A 22 -18.96 7.77 -2.84
C PRO A 22 -18.31 8.51 -1.66
N ASP A 23 -19.12 8.99 -0.72
CA ASP A 23 -18.65 9.73 0.47
C ASP A 23 -17.81 8.83 1.39
N ASP A 24 -18.15 7.54 1.51
CA ASP A 24 -17.35 6.59 2.29
C ASP A 24 -15.92 6.45 1.75
N VAL A 25 -15.73 6.59 0.43
CA VAL A 25 -14.40 6.58 -0.20
C VAL A 25 -13.62 7.82 0.21
N LEU A 26 -14.26 8.99 0.24
CA LEU A 26 -13.64 10.26 0.60
C LEU A 26 -13.30 10.30 2.09
N ASP A 27 -14.20 9.84 2.95
CA ASP A 27 -14.01 9.77 4.41
C ASP A 27 -12.88 8.80 4.79
N ALA A 28 -12.76 7.67 4.09
CA ALA A 28 -11.65 6.75 4.29
C ALA A 28 -10.31 7.34 3.81
N LEU A 29 -10.31 8.08 2.70
CA LEU A 29 -9.12 8.73 2.17
C LEU A 29 -8.66 9.92 3.03
N SER A 30 -9.58 10.66 3.64
CA SER A 30 -9.26 11.82 4.47
C SER A 30 -8.45 11.48 5.73
N GLN A 31 -8.38 10.19 6.10
CA GLN A 31 -7.49 9.71 7.16
C GLN A 31 -6.01 9.74 6.77
N TRP A 32 -5.69 9.85 5.47
CA TRP A 32 -4.33 9.92 4.96
C TRP A 32 -3.84 11.36 4.78
N ALA A 33 -4.67 12.24 4.23
CA ALA A 33 -4.38 13.65 4.08
C ALA A 33 -5.69 14.46 3.99
N PRO A 34 -5.71 15.73 4.42
CA PRO A 34 -6.93 16.54 4.37
C PRO A 34 -7.31 16.95 2.94
N MET A 35 -6.36 16.95 2.01
CA MET A 35 -6.57 17.33 0.60
C MET A 35 -6.04 16.23 -0.32
N HIS A 36 -6.78 15.95 -1.38
CA HIS A 36 -6.39 14.99 -2.41
C HIS A 36 -6.51 15.66 -3.77
N SER A 37 -5.51 15.49 -4.62
CA SER A 37 -5.52 15.92 -6.02
C SER A 37 -5.26 14.75 -6.96
N VAL A 38 -5.65 14.89 -8.22
CA VAL A 38 -5.38 13.90 -9.26
C VAL A 38 -4.93 14.59 -10.54
N THR A 39 -3.87 14.08 -11.15
CA THR A 39 -3.27 14.64 -12.37
C THR A 39 -2.93 13.53 -13.35
N ALA A 40 -2.95 13.83 -14.65
CA ALA A 40 -2.48 12.91 -15.67
C ALA A 40 -0.96 13.05 -15.84
N TYR A 41 -0.24 11.94 -15.97
CA TYR A 41 1.19 11.90 -16.30
C TYR A 41 1.44 12.08 -17.81
N ASP A 42 0.52 11.61 -18.64
CA ASP A 42 0.61 11.66 -20.08
C ASP A 42 -0.75 11.93 -20.73
N SER A 43 -0.73 12.33 -22.01
CA SER A 43 -1.94 12.68 -22.75
C SER A 43 -2.90 11.51 -22.96
N GLN A 44 -2.41 10.26 -22.98
CA GLN A 44 -3.28 9.10 -23.11
C GLN A 44 -4.03 8.84 -21.81
N ALA A 45 -3.37 8.98 -20.66
CA ALA A 45 -4.00 8.92 -19.35
C ALA A 45 -5.09 9.99 -19.23
N ALA A 46 -4.79 11.23 -19.62
CA ALA A 46 -5.73 12.34 -19.62
C ALA A 46 -7.00 12.05 -20.43
N VAL A 47 -6.83 11.58 -21.68
CA VAL A 47 -7.96 11.19 -22.55
C VAL A 47 -8.79 10.06 -21.93
N ARG A 48 -8.14 9.13 -21.23
CA ARG A 48 -8.81 7.96 -20.62
C ARG A 48 -9.56 8.27 -19.34
N THR A 49 -9.21 9.34 -18.65
CA THR A 49 -9.81 9.70 -17.36
C THR A 49 -10.60 11.00 -17.38
N GLY A 50 -10.49 11.76 -18.46
CA GLY A 50 -11.09 13.10 -18.57
C GLY A 50 -10.33 14.17 -17.79
N LEU A 51 -9.08 13.89 -17.38
CA LEU A 51 -8.23 14.85 -16.67
C LEU A 51 -7.67 15.93 -17.64
N PRO A 52 -7.40 17.14 -17.15
CA PRO A 52 -6.75 18.18 -17.94
C PRO A 52 -5.31 17.79 -18.30
N TRP A 53 -4.86 18.21 -19.49
CA TRP A 53 -3.49 18.07 -19.97
C TRP A 53 -3.21 19.08 -21.10
N PRO A 54 -2.04 19.72 -21.17
CA PRO A 54 -0.87 19.59 -20.28
C PRO A 54 -0.91 20.50 -19.04
N GLU A 55 -2.00 21.25 -18.87
CA GLU A 55 -2.20 22.13 -17.71
C GLU A 55 -2.43 21.27 -16.46
N LEU A 56 -1.42 21.23 -15.60
CA LEU A 56 -1.41 20.49 -14.33
C LEU A 56 -2.20 21.26 -13.25
N GLU A 57 -3.47 21.52 -13.51
CA GLU A 57 -4.36 22.01 -12.46
C GLU A 57 -4.72 20.84 -11.54
N ASP A 58 -4.34 20.95 -10.26
CA ASP A 58 -4.68 19.98 -9.23
C ASP A 58 -6.20 19.82 -9.15
N SER A 59 -6.68 18.75 -9.76
CA SER A 59 -8.10 18.41 -9.77
C SER A 59 -8.43 17.79 -8.41
N GLY A 60 -9.24 18.47 -7.59
CA GLY A 60 -9.51 18.06 -6.21
C GLY A 60 -10.16 16.68 -6.05
N SER A 61 -10.43 16.28 -4.80
CA SER A 61 -10.85 14.92 -4.41
C SER A 61 -12.07 14.36 -5.18
N VAL A 62 -13.06 15.19 -5.54
CA VAL A 62 -14.21 14.78 -6.35
C VAL A 62 -13.78 14.32 -7.76
N SER A 63 -12.74 14.93 -8.32
CA SER A 63 -12.18 14.55 -9.62
C SER A 63 -11.48 13.19 -9.58
N LEU A 64 -10.99 12.73 -8.42
CA LEU A 64 -10.45 11.38 -8.25
C LEU A 64 -11.55 10.33 -8.45
N LEU A 65 -12.72 10.54 -7.85
CA LEU A 65 -13.88 9.66 -8.03
C LEU A 65 -14.35 9.62 -9.49
N GLN A 66 -14.42 10.79 -10.15
CA GLN A 66 -14.76 10.86 -11.58
C GLN A 66 -13.70 10.17 -12.45
N THR A 67 -12.42 10.37 -12.15
CA THR A 67 -11.29 9.72 -12.80
C THR A 67 -11.42 8.20 -12.74
N LEU A 68 -11.65 7.63 -11.55
CA LEU A 68 -11.80 6.19 -11.36
C LEU A 68 -13.02 5.64 -12.11
N ARG A 69 -14.16 6.32 -12.02
CA ARG A 69 -15.37 5.89 -12.75
C ARG A 69 -15.15 5.91 -14.27
N THR A 70 -14.49 6.94 -14.79
CA THR A 70 -14.21 7.07 -16.23
C THR A 70 -13.20 6.00 -16.67
N ALA A 71 -12.16 5.76 -15.87
CA ALA A 71 -11.13 4.77 -16.13
C ALA A 71 -11.66 3.33 -16.15
N VAL A 72 -12.55 2.98 -15.20
CA VAL A 72 -13.17 1.65 -15.11
C VAL A 72 -14.18 1.43 -16.23
N GLY A 73 -14.89 2.48 -16.66
CA GLY A 73 -15.92 2.37 -17.68
C GLY A 73 -17.23 1.78 -17.15
N ARG A 74 -17.99 1.10 -18.02
CA ARG A 74 -19.31 0.57 -17.66
C ARG A 74 -19.22 -0.82 -17.04
N SER A 75 -19.51 -0.88 -15.74
CA SER A 75 -19.91 -2.04 -14.91
C SER A 75 -19.25 -3.39 -15.27
N GLY A 76 -18.20 -3.73 -14.55
CA GLY A 76 -17.72 -5.12 -14.46
C GLY A 76 -18.63 -5.97 -13.56
N THR A 77 -18.43 -7.29 -13.58
CA THR A 77 -18.97 -8.25 -12.57
C THR A 77 -17.89 -8.68 -11.58
N ARG A 78 -16.76 -7.97 -11.59
CA ARG A 78 -15.50 -8.31 -10.93
C ARG A 78 -14.78 -7.00 -10.56
N PRO A 79 -13.88 -7.03 -9.58
CA PRO A 79 -13.09 -5.87 -9.22
C PRO A 79 -12.19 -5.43 -10.38
N SER A 80 -12.37 -4.18 -10.83
CA SER A 80 -11.55 -3.56 -11.88
C SER A 80 -10.37 -2.76 -11.32
N ILE A 81 -10.32 -2.56 -10.00
CA ILE A 81 -9.25 -1.83 -9.32
C ILE A 81 -8.46 -2.82 -8.48
N ARG A 82 -7.14 -2.84 -8.68
CA ARG A 82 -6.19 -3.71 -7.96
C ARG A 82 -5.09 -2.87 -7.33
N VAL A 83 -4.48 -3.40 -6.29
CA VAL A 83 -3.34 -2.81 -5.60
C VAL A 83 -2.07 -3.59 -5.88
N ALA A 84 -0.96 -2.89 -6.10
CA ALA A 84 0.38 -3.43 -6.15
C ALA A 84 1.23 -2.81 -5.03
N LEU A 85 2.07 -3.63 -4.39
CA LEU A 85 2.95 -3.23 -3.28
C LEU A 85 4.40 -3.59 -3.63
N PRO A 86 4.98 -2.95 -4.66
CA PRO A 86 6.30 -3.31 -5.17
C PRO A 86 7.41 -2.99 -4.17
N VAL A 87 8.52 -3.73 -4.27
CA VAL A 87 9.78 -3.40 -3.59
C VAL A 87 10.96 -3.63 -4.52
N PRO A 88 12.16 -3.10 -4.21
CA PRO A 88 13.38 -3.49 -4.91
C PRO A 88 13.54 -5.02 -4.96
N GLY A 89 13.62 -5.56 -6.19
CA GLY A 89 13.77 -7.00 -6.44
C GLY A 89 12.47 -7.79 -6.63
N ASP A 90 11.31 -7.23 -6.28
CA ASP A 90 10.00 -7.86 -6.49
C ASP A 90 8.96 -6.83 -6.97
N VAL A 91 8.81 -6.76 -8.29
CA VAL A 91 7.93 -5.82 -9.02
C VAL A 91 6.73 -6.52 -9.66
N ARG A 92 6.45 -7.75 -9.22
CA ARG A 92 5.38 -8.55 -9.83
C ARG A 92 4.06 -7.79 -9.74
N GLY A 93 3.33 -7.73 -10.85
CA GLY A 93 2.05 -7.02 -10.93
C GLY A 93 2.15 -5.62 -11.53
N LEU A 94 3.36 -5.12 -11.82
CA LEU A 94 3.57 -3.86 -12.53
C LEU A 94 3.92 -4.08 -14.02
N PRO A 95 3.49 -3.19 -14.93
CA PRO A 95 3.95 -3.14 -16.32
C PRO A 95 5.46 -2.87 -16.42
N ALA A 96 6.24 -3.87 -16.82
CA ALA A 96 7.69 -3.81 -16.86
C ALA A 96 8.22 -2.73 -17.82
N GLY A 97 9.28 -2.02 -17.42
CA GLY A 97 9.97 -0.99 -18.21
C GLY A 97 9.27 0.37 -18.27
N SER A 98 8.08 0.50 -17.69
CA SER A 98 7.28 1.74 -17.72
C SER A 98 7.79 2.80 -16.73
N GLN A 99 7.42 4.07 -16.95
CA GLN A 99 7.60 5.11 -15.93
C GLN A 99 6.77 4.80 -14.68
N PHE A 100 5.52 4.37 -14.87
CA PHE A 100 4.66 3.92 -13.79
C PHE A 100 5.34 2.90 -12.87
N GLN A 101 6.07 1.92 -13.43
CA GLN A 101 6.81 0.96 -12.61
C GLN A 101 7.89 1.62 -11.75
N ARG A 102 8.63 2.59 -12.30
CA ARG A 102 9.70 3.30 -11.57
C ARG A 102 9.12 4.12 -10.43
N ASP A 103 8.05 4.85 -10.68
CA ASP A 103 7.43 5.73 -9.68
C ASP A 103 6.72 4.89 -8.61
N ALA A 104 5.99 3.85 -9.01
CA ALA A 104 5.41 2.87 -8.08
C ALA A 104 6.46 2.18 -7.21
N LEU A 105 7.65 1.88 -7.76
CA LEU A 105 8.77 1.32 -7.00
C LEU A 105 9.36 2.29 -5.99
N THR A 106 9.46 3.57 -6.37
CA THR A 106 9.96 4.63 -5.50
C THR A 106 9.04 4.84 -4.31
N VAL A 107 7.73 4.86 -4.54
CA VAL A 107 6.72 5.04 -3.48
C VAL A 107 6.47 3.73 -2.71
N GLY A 108 6.60 2.57 -3.36
CA GLY A 108 6.35 1.25 -2.77
C GLY A 108 4.89 0.79 -2.85
N GLU A 109 4.04 1.56 -3.54
CA GLU A 109 2.63 1.24 -3.76
C GLU A 109 2.14 1.79 -5.09
N ALA A 110 1.10 1.13 -5.63
CA ALA A 110 0.37 1.63 -6.78
C ALA A 110 -1.04 1.02 -6.87
N VAL A 111 -1.90 1.69 -7.60
CA VAL A 111 -3.22 1.20 -8.01
C VAL A 111 -3.20 0.92 -9.51
N LEU A 112 -3.80 -0.21 -9.92
CA LEU A 112 -4.01 -0.55 -11.32
C LEU A 112 -5.51 -0.63 -11.58
N VAL A 113 -5.97 0.10 -12.59
CA VAL A 113 -7.36 0.10 -13.04
C VAL A 113 -7.43 -0.57 -14.40
N THR A 114 -8.15 -1.68 -14.47
CA THR A 114 -8.43 -2.43 -15.70
C THR A 114 -9.69 -1.90 -16.36
N HIS A 115 -9.74 -1.91 -17.69
CA HIS A 115 -10.93 -1.69 -18.48
C HIS A 115 -11.15 -2.89 -19.42
N ASP A 116 -12.40 -3.28 -19.65
CA ASP A 116 -12.71 -4.50 -20.42
C ASP A 116 -12.40 -4.35 -21.93
N GLU A 117 -12.64 -3.16 -22.49
CA GLU A 117 -12.52 -2.89 -23.93
C GLU A 117 -11.29 -2.06 -24.32
N LEU A 118 -10.59 -1.48 -23.34
CA LEU A 118 -9.57 -0.46 -23.56
C LEU A 118 -8.37 -0.75 -22.65
N ASP A 119 -7.25 -0.08 -22.92
CA ASP A 119 -6.03 -0.15 -22.09
C ASP A 119 -6.29 0.23 -20.63
N GLY A 120 -5.38 -0.12 -19.72
CA GLY A 120 -5.50 0.24 -18.32
C GLY A 120 -5.04 1.67 -18.01
N VAL A 121 -5.26 2.08 -16.77
CA VAL A 121 -4.51 3.18 -16.16
C VAL A 121 -3.90 2.75 -14.83
N GLY A 122 -2.80 3.39 -14.45
CA GLY A 122 -2.12 3.19 -13.17
C GLY A 122 -2.17 4.47 -12.36
N LEU A 123 -2.27 4.38 -11.05
CA LEU A 123 -2.16 5.53 -10.15
C LEU A 123 -1.04 5.30 -9.15
N VAL A 124 -0.23 6.33 -8.92
CA VAL A 124 0.80 6.35 -7.88
C VAL A 124 0.49 7.52 -6.94
N PRO A 125 0.35 7.28 -5.63
CA PRO A 125 0.16 8.35 -4.66
C PRO A 125 1.50 8.99 -4.26
N GLU A 126 1.49 10.29 -3.98
CA GLU A 126 2.62 11.02 -3.40
C GLU A 126 2.13 11.97 -2.31
N PHE A 127 2.77 11.93 -1.14
CA PHE A 127 2.45 12.84 -0.04
C PHE A 127 3.15 14.19 -0.26
N GLU A 128 2.38 15.26 -0.09
CA GLU A 128 2.89 16.62 -0.03
C GLU A 128 2.93 17.06 1.43
N TYR A 129 4.09 17.56 1.88
CA TYR A 129 4.29 18.06 3.23
C TYR A 129 4.41 19.57 3.22
N PHE A 130 4.21 20.21 4.37
CA PHE A 130 4.52 21.63 4.50
C PHE A 130 6.03 21.83 4.28
N GLU A 131 6.39 22.73 3.37
CA GLU A 131 7.76 23.25 3.33
C GLU A 131 8.00 23.93 4.69
N PHE A 132 9.05 23.49 5.40
CA PHE A 132 9.45 24.15 6.63
C PHE A 132 9.84 25.59 6.28
N ASP A 133 8.96 26.55 6.56
CA ASP A 133 9.32 27.96 6.50
C ASP A 133 10.44 28.16 7.54
N ASP A 134 11.57 28.69 7.08
CA ASP A 134 12.83 28.75 7.80
C ASP A 134 12.68 29.27 9.25
N VAL A 135 13.36 28.57 10.18
CA VAL A 135 13.77 28.95 11.55
C VAL A 135 12.69 28.99 12.66
N GLU A 136 12.93 28.20 13.72
CA GLU A 136 12.39 28.30 15.09
C GLU A 136 11.31 27.31 15.58
N THR A 137 11.21 26.10 15.00
CA THR A 137 10.79 24.96 15.83
C THR A 137 11.50 23.70 15.39
N GLU A 138 12.48 23.23 16.18
CA GLU A 138 12.83 21.80 16.21
C GLU A 138 11.59 21.05 16.75
N SER A 139 10.57 20.95 15.90
CA SER A 139 9.39 20.15 16.14
C SER A 139 9.87 18.72 16.25
N THR A 140 9.72 18.13 17.43
CA THR A 140 9.98 16.70 17.66
C THR A 140 8.92 15.80 17.03
N PHE A 141 7.91 16.39 16.36
CA PHE A 141 6.84 15.69 15.66
C PHE A 141 7.22 15.43 14.21
N GLU A 142 6.93 14.22 13.74
CA GLU A 142 6.95 13.90 12.31
C GLU A 142 5.98 14.82 11.56
N PRO A 143 6.37 15.39 10.40
CA PRO A 143 5.53 16.34 9.68
C PRO A 143 4.24 15.67 9.18
N GLU A 144 3.09 16.22 9.54
CA GLU A 144 1.80 15.75 9.02
C GLU A 144 1.68 16.07 7.52
N PRO A 145 1.13 15.14 6.71
CA PRO A 145 0.92 15.38 5.29
C PRO A 145 -0.14 16.46 5.05
N ARG A 146 0.21 17.45 4.22
CA ARG A 146 -0.68 18.52 3.80
C ARG A 146 -1.67 18.05 2.74
N ALA A 147 -1.21 17.24 1.79
CA ALA A 147 -2.04 16.70 0.71
C ALA A 147 -1.52 15.34 0.23
N LEU A 148 -2.36 14.64 -0.52
CA LEU A 148 -2.01 13.42 -1.23
C LEU A 148 -2.35 13.57 -2.72
N SER A 149 -1.33 13.68 -3.56
CA SER A 149 -1.49 13.78 -5.01
C SER A 149 -1.48 12.39 -5.66
N TRP A 150 -2.33 12.20 -6.66
CA TRP A 150 -2.46 10.95 -7.40
C TRP A 150 -2.07 11.18 -8.86
N THR A 151 -0.93 10.63 -9.26
CA THR A 151 -0.48 10.73 -10.65
C THR A 151 -0.99 9.54 -11.45
N VAL A 152 -1.69 9.81 -12.57
CA VAL A 152 -2.34 8.79 -13.41
C VAL A 152 -1.54 8.53 -14.70
N TYR A 153 -1.18 7.27 -14.94
CA TYR A 153 -0.39 6.83 -16.08
C TYR A 153 -1.23 6.00 -17.05
N SER A 154 -0.96 6.10 -18.35
CA SER A 154 -1.53 5.20 -19.35
C SER A 154 -0.82 3.84 -19.32
N LEU A 155 -1.60 2.75 -19.26
CA LEU A 155 -1.06 1.39 -19.20
C LEU A 155 -1.56 0.56 -20.40
N PRO A 156 -0.85 0.60 -21.54
CA PRO A 156 -1.27 -0.12 -22.75
C PRO A 156 -1.25 -1.65 -22.59
N LEU A 157 -0.45 -2.16 -21.66
CA LEU A 157 -0.41 -3.58 -21.33
C LEU A 157 -0.40 -3.76 -19.83
N LEU A 158 -1.49 -4.32 -19.30
CA LEU A 158 -1.59 -4.71 -17.91
C LEU A 158 -1.13 -6.17 -17.73
N PRO A 159 -0.31 -6.48 -16.73
CA PRO A 159 -0.01 -7.87 -16.39
C PRO A 159 -1.29 -8.60 -15.93
N PRO A 160 -1.38 -9.92 -16.18
CA PRO A 160 -2.49 -10.72 -15.70
C PRO A 160 -2.56 -10.64 -14.17
N PRO A 161 -3.78 -10.74 -13.58
CA PRO A 161 -3.92 -10.78 -12.13
C PRO A 161 -3.09 -11.93 -11.57
N GLN A 162 -2.30 -11.62 -10.54
CA GLN A 162 -1.72 -12.65 -9.70
C GLN A 162 -2.83 -13.16 -8.80
N HIS A 163 -3.07 -14.47 -8.83
CA HIS A 163 -4.00 -15.09 -7.92
C HIS A 163 -3.26 -15.48 -6.65
N HIS A 164 -3.74 -15.01 -5.51
CA HIS A 164 -3.24 -15.42 -4.20
C HIS A 164 -4.33 -16.18 -3.46
N ASP A 165 -4.08 -17.44 -3.13
CA ASP A 165 -4.98 -18.17 -2.24
C ASP A 165 -4.79 -17.66 -0.80
N LEU A 166 -5.88 -17.14 -0.22
CA LEU A 166 -5.86 -16.58 1.13
C LEU A 166 -5.46 -17.62 2.19
N GLY A 167 -5.84 -18.88 2.02
CA GLY A 167 -5.52 -19.94 2.96
C GLY A 167 -4.07 -20.37 2.90
N GLU A 168 -3.51 -20.49 1.70
CA GLU A 168 -2.09 -20.73 1.47
C GLU A 168 -1.26 -19.58 2.04
N ALA A 169 -1.60 -18.33 1.70
CA ALA A 169 -0.87 -17.16 2.18
C ALA A 169 -0.91 -17.03 3.72
N GLU A 170 -2.05 -17.35 4.34
CA GLU A 170 -2.20 -17.39 5.78
C GLU A 170 -1.36 -18.52 6.43
N TYR A 171 -1.27 -19.68 5.79
CA TYR A 171 -0.42 -20.78 6.25
C TYR A 171 1.06 -20.40 6.16
N GLU A 172 1.50 -19.90 5.00
CA GLU A 172 2.87 -19.46 4.76
C GLU A 172 3.29 -18.36 5.73
N LEU A 173 2.41 -17.39 6.01
CA LEU A 173 2.68 -16.35 7.01
C LEU A 173 2.97 -16.94 8.40
N ARG A 174 2.14 -17.87 8.88
CA ARG A 174 2.37 -18.51 10.19
C ARG A 174 3.63 -19.37 10.20
N SER A 175 3.91 -20.05 9.10
CA SER A 175 5.13 -20.86 8.92
C SER A 175 6.39 -19.99 8.97
N ALA A 176 6.41 -18.90 8.20
CA ALA A 176 7.53 -17.96 8.11
C ALA A 176 7.79 -17.26 9.45
N VAL A 177 6.74 -16.82 10.15
CA VAL A 177 6.87 -16.21 11.49
C VAL A 177 7.51 -17.19 12.48
N ARG A 178 7.09 -18.47 12.46
CA ARG A 178 7.68 -19.51 13.31
C ARG A 178 9.15 -19.74 12.98
N SER A 179 9.48 -19.90 11.70
CA SER A 179 10.86 -20.10 11.24
C SER A 179 11.76 -18.91 11.58
N ALA A 180 11.25 -17.68 11.45
CA ALA A 180 11.98 -16.47 11.82
C ALA A 180 12.22 -16.41 13.33
N ALA A 181 11.23 -16.76 14.16
CA ALA A 181 11.40 -16.84 15.61
C ALA A 181 12.45 -17.87 16.02
N ASP A 182 12.44 -19.08 15.41
CA ASP A 182 13.43 -20.12 15.66
C ASP A 182 14.85 -19.65 15.29
N THR A 183 14.97 -18.95 14.15
CA THR A 183 16.25 -18.38 13.67
C THR A 183 16.76 -17.29 14.62
N LEU A 184 15.88 -16.40 15.06
CA LEU A 184 16.23 -15.34 16.02
C LEU A 184 16.63 -15.92 17.38
N VAL A 185 15.97 -16.96 17.89
CA VAL A 185 16.38 -17.65 19.12
C VAL A 185 17.78 -18.26 18.98
N ALA A 186 18.09 -18.87 17.84
CA ALA A 186 19.42 -19.39 17.55
C ALA A 186 20.50 -18.28 17.50
N LEU A 187 20.16 -17.10 16.97
CA LEU A 187 21.05 -15.93 16.91
C LEU A 187 21.21 -15.22 18.26
N ARG A 188 20.18 -15.23 19.12
CA ARG A 188 20.15 -14.53 20.43
C ARG A 188 21.04 -15.16 21.50
N ALA A 189 21.73 -16.26 21.20
CA ALA A 189 22.71 -16.88 22.07
C ALA A 189 23.99 -16.03 22.30
N GLY A 190 24.09 -14.80 21.76
CA GLY A 190 25.31 -13.99 21.87
C GLY A 190 25.16 -12.46 22.07
N VAL A 191 23.98 -11.84 22.01
CA VAL A 191 23.89 -10.37 22.04
C VAL A 191 22.70 -9.89 22.87
N GLY A 192 22.98 -9.20 23.98
CA GLY A 192 22.01 -8.43 24.75
C GLY A 192 22.00 -6.98 24.25
N ILE A 193 20.84 -6.48 23.86
CA ILE A 193 20.68 -5.09 23.43
C ILE A 193 19.43 -4.56 24.14
N GLY A 194 19.64 -3.49 24.93
CA GLY A 194 18.57 -2.72 25.56
C GLY A 194 18.04 -1.72 24.55
N VAL A 195 16.77 -1.87 24.19
CA VAL A 195 15.94 -0.86 23.54
C VAL A 195 14.92 -0.44 24.58
N ASP A 196 14.67 0.86 24.72
CA ASP A 196 13.89 1.39 25.85
C ASP A 196 12.42 0.94 25.86
N ASP A 197 11.81 0.60 24.71
CA ASP A 197 10.59 -0.21 24.64
C ASP A 197 10.24 -0.62 23.19
N PRO A 198 10.76 -1.74 22.64
CA PRO A 198 10.43 -2.15 21.28
C PRO A 198 8.97 -2.59 21.14
N ARG A 199 8.27 -2.91 22.24
CA ARG A 199 6.85 -3.32 22.18
C ARG A 199 5.95 -2.10 22.07
N GLY A 200 6.23 -1.04 22.83
CA GLY A 200 5.57 0.26 22.71
C GLY A 200 5.62 0.78 21.28
N MET A 201 6.81 0.81 20.66
CA MET A 201 6.97 1.24 19.27
C MET A 201 6.14 0.42 18.26
N VAL A 202 5.99 -0.89 18.48
CA VAL A 202 5.15 -1.75 17.62
C VAL A 202 3.68 -1.40 17.82
N GLU A 203 3.23 -1.17 19.05
CA GLU A 203 1.85 -0.78 19.31
C GLU A 203 1.54 0.61 18.73
N ASP A 204 2.45 1.58 18.83
CA ASP A 204 2.29 2.91 18.23
C ASP A 204 2.04 2.83 16.71
N ILE A 205 2.83 2.00 16.00
CA ILE A 205 2.64 1.75 14.56
C ILE A 205 1.28 1.09 14.28
N LEU A 206 0.84 0.17 15.15
CA LEU A 206 -0.43 -0.52 14.97
C LEU A 206 -1.63 0.38 15.28
N GLU A 207 -1.54 1.25 16.29
CA GLU A 207 -2.57 2.23 16.61
C GLU A 207 -2.77 3.23 15.48
N ALA A 208 -1.69 3.76 14.90
CA ALA A 208 -1.77 4.60 13.70
C ALA A 208 -2.51 3.87 12.55
N GLY A 209 -2.22 2.57 12.36
CA GLY A 209 -2.89 1.74 11.37
C GLY A 209 -4.40 1.52 11.62
N ARG A 210 -4.87 1.55 12.87
CA ARG A 210 -6.30 1.35 13.22
C ARG A 210 -7.18 2.53 12.82
N MET A 211 -6.59 3.69 12.51
CA MET A 211 -7.32 4.86 12.03
C MET A 211 -7.92 4.65 10.63
N HIS A 212 -7.44 3.65 9.87
CA HIS A 212 -7.91 3.40 8.51
C HIS A 212 -9.06 2.37 8.48
N PRO A 213 -10.29 2.80 8.15
CA PRO A 213 -11.45 1.93 8.18
C PRO A 213 -11.44 0.93 7.00
N ILE A 214 -12.05 -0.23 7.24
CA ILE A 214 -12.25 -1.29 6.25
C ILE A 214 -13.74 -1.34 5.90
N PRO A 215 -14.13 -1.56 4.63
CA PRO A 215 -15.54 -1.73 4.27
C PRO A 215 -16.23 -2.91 4.99
N ASP A 216 -17.50 -2.74 5.35
CA ASP A 216 -18.29 -3.72 6.13
C ASP A 216 -18.42 -5.10 5.48
N HIS A 217 -18.36 -5.17 4.16
CA HIS A 217 -18.46 -6.42 3.41
C HIS A 217 -17.15 -7.25 3.45
N ALA A 218 -16.08 -6.72 4.04
CA ALA A 218 -14.79 -7.39 4.12
C ALA A 218 -14.88 -8.70 4.92
N PRO A 219 -14.41 -9.85 4.38
CA PRO A 219 -14.48 -11.12 5.09
C PRO A 219 -13.62 -11.09 6.34
N THR A 220 -14.18 -11.48 7.49
CA THR A 220 -13.46 -11.50 8.78
C THR A 220 -12.13 -12.27 8.71
N ARG A 221 -12.07 -13.33 7.90
CA ARG A 221 -10.82 -14.08 7.68
C ARG A 221 -9.76 -13.24 6.98
N ALA A 222 -10.13 -12.50 5.94
CA ALA A 222 -9.21 -11.64 5.20
C ALA A 222 -8.71 -10.49 6.07
N VAL A 223 -9.60 -9.84 6.81
CA VAL A 223 -9.25 -8.77 7.78
C VAL A 223 -8.23 -9.28 8.79
N ARG A 224 -8.47 -10.44 9.42
CA ARG A 224 -7.54 -11.04 10.38
C ARG A 224 -6.16 -11.36 9.76
N VAL A 225 -6.11 -11.81 8.50
CA VAL A 225 -4.83 -12.06 7.81
C VAL A 225 -4.09 -10.74 7.55
N LEU A 226 -4.82 -9.70 7.13
CA LEU A 226 -4.26 -8.37 6.90
C LEU A 226 -3.70 -7.76 8.20
N GLU A 227 -4.44 -7.84 9.31
CA GLU A 227 -4.01 -7.38 10.64
C GLU A 227 -2.78 -8.14 11.14
N ASN A 228 -2.76 -9.48 11.01
CA ASN A 228 -1.60 -10.27 11.37
C ASN A 228 -0.38 -9.91 10.54
N ALA A 229 -0.54 -9.71 9.23
CA ALA A 229 0.54 -9.27 8.37
C ALA A 229 1.03 -7.87 8.75
N ALA A 230 0.13 -6.94 9.09
CA ALA A 230 0.48 -5.61 9.57
C ALA A 230 1.26 -5.65 10.89
N HIS A 231 0.88 -6.51 11.84
CA HIS A 231 1.62 -6.73 13.09
C HIS A 231 3.05 -7.23 12.81
N VAL A 232 3.20 -8.27 11.98
CA VAL A 232 4.53 -8.78 11.64
C VAL A 232 5.36 -7.72 10.92
N GLU A 233 4.77 -6.94 10.03
CA GLU A 233 5.44 -5.83 9.37
C GLU A 233 5.89 -4.74 10.36
N ALA A 234 5.07 -4.37 11.33
CA ALA A 234 5.45 -3.42 12.38
C ALA A 234 6.66 -3.93 13.18
N ILE A 235 6.70 -5.22 13.52
CA ILE A 235 7.86 -5.85 14.16
C ILE A 235 9.10 -5.75 13.27
N ILE A 236 8.98 -6.02 11.96
CA ILE A 236 10.10 -5.90 11.01
C ILE A 236 10.59 -4.45 10.92
N THR A 237 9.67 -3.47 10.83
CA THR A 237 9.99 -2.04 10.76
C THR A 237 10.74 -1.59 12.01
N VAL A 238 10.19 -1.87 13.19
CA VAL A 238 10.83 -1.55 14.47
C VAL A 238 12.19 -2.24 14.57
N SER A 239 12.27 -3.53 14.23
CA SER A 239 13.55 -4.27 14.28
C SER A 239 14.60 -3.70 13.30
N SER A 240 14.19 -3.17 12.15
CA SER A 240 15.09 -2.59 11.16
C SER A 240 15.56 -1.18 11.56
N GLY A 241 14.68 -0.37 12.16
CA GLY A 241 15.02 0.95 12.70
C GLY A 241 15.87 0.87 13.97
N LEU A 242 15.76 -0.21 14.72
CA LEU A 242 16.54 -0.50 15.93
C LEU A 242 17.88 -1.19 15.66
N MET A 243 18.31 -1.33 14.41
CA MET A 243 19.63 -1.89 14.08
C MET A 243 20.71 -1.14 14.87
N PRO A 244 21.44 -1.81 15.77
CA PRO A 244 22.32 -1.13 16.72
C PRO A 244 23.40 -0.33 15.99
N ILE A 245 23.69 0.87 16.49
CA ILE A 245 24.96 1.59 16.24
C ILE A 245 26.17 0.69 16.64
N GLY A 246 25.94 -0.37 17.42
CA GLY A 246 26.91 -1.39 17.81
C GLY A 246 27.13 -2.55 16.82
N LEU A 247 26.44 -2.62 15.66
CA LEU A 247 26.86 -3.52 14.57
C LEU A 247 28.15 -2.95 13.98
N GLN A 248 29.30 -3.44 14.43
CA GLN A 248 30.60 -2.83 14.13
C GLN A 248 31.09 -3.09 12.71
N SER A 249 30.37 -3.91 11.93
CA SER A 249 30.69 -4.21 10.53
C SER A 249 29.45 -4.25 9.64
N SER A 250 29.57 -3.66 8.44
CA SER A 250 28.61 -3.73 7.35
C SER A 250 28.11 -5.17 7.04
N SER A 251 28.95 -6.18 7.29
CA SER A 251 28.61 -7.59 7.09
C SER A 251 27.52 -8.11 8.05
N GLU A 252 27.49 -7.64 9.30
CA GLU A 252 26.52 -8.12 10.29
C GLU A 252 25.12 -7.52 10.06
N VAL A 253 25.08 -6.24 9.66
CA VAL A 253 23.85 -5.57 9.17
C VAL A 253 23.30 -6.30 7.94
N GLN A 254 24.17 -6.67 7.00
CA GLN A 254 23.80 -7.42 5.79
C GLN A 254 23.21 -8.79 6.12
N ILE A 255 23.84 -9.55 7.03
CA ILE A 255 23.37 -10.89 7.45
C ILE A 255 21.99 -10.81 8.11
N ALA A 256 21.78 -9.84 9.00
CA ALA A 256 20.48 -9.65 9.65
C ALA A 256 19.39 -9.23 8.64
N GLY A 257 19.71 -8.33 7.70
CA GLY A 257 18.81 -7.94 6.62
C GLY A 257 18.45 -9.08 5.67
N ASP A 258 19.43 -9.92 5.30
CA ASP A 258 19.21 -11.08 4.45
C ASP A 258 18.38 -12.16 5.17
N ALA A 259 18.51 -12.31 6.50
CA ALA A 259 17.69 -13.22 7.29
C ALA A 259 16.21 -12.80 7.37
N MET A 260 15.93 -11.49 7.36
CA MET A 260 14.56 -10.95 7.45
C MET A 260 13.86 -10.82 6.09
N ARG A 261 14.61 -10.81 4.98
CA ARG A 261 14.05 -10.65 3.62
C ARG A 261 13.00 -11.71 3.25
N PRO A 262 13.16 -13.01 3.55
CA PRO A 262 12.13 -14.01 3.27
C PRO A 262 10.82 -13.74 4.00
N LEU A 263 10.89 -13.31 5.27
CA LEU A 263 9.70 -12.98 6.05
C LEU A 263 8.97 -11.78 5.46
N ALA A 264 9.69 -10.73 5.06
CA ALA A 264 9.09 -9.55 4.42
C ALA A 264 8.34 -9.90 3.12
N GLN A 265 8.87 -10.85 2.32
CA GLN A 265 8.22 -11.32 1.10
C GLN A 265 6.91 -12.08 1.39
N VAL A 266 6.90 -12.92 2.43
CA VAL A 266 5.71 -13.66 2.85
C VAL A 266 4.64 -12.73 3.41
N VAL A 267 5.03 -11.75 4.24
CA VAL A 267 4.14 -10.71 4.77
C VAL A 267 3.45 -9.95 3.63
N ARG A 268 4.21 -9.52 2.61
CA ARG A 268 3.64 -8.84 1.44
C ARG A 268 2.66 -9.74 0.69
N SER A 269 3.00 -11.00 0.47
CA SER A 269 2.12 -11.96 -0.22
C SER A 269 0.82 -12.19 0.55
N ALA A 270 0.88 -12.28 1.88
CA ALA A 270 -0.30 -12.35 2.75
C ALA A 270 -1.16 -11.08 2.69
N ARG A 271 -0.54 -9.89 2.65
CA ARG A 271 -1.26 -8.62 2.44
C ARG A 271 -1.97 -8.59 1.09
N SER A 272 -1.27 -8.94 0.01
CA SER A 272 -1.86 -9.00 -1.33
C SER A 272 -3.04 -9.97 -1.40
N ALA A 273 -2.92 -11.16 -0.79
CA ALA A 273 -4.00 -12.14 -0.73
C ALA A 273 -5.22 -11.67 0.07
N ALA A 274 -4.99 -11.04 1.22
CA ALA A 274 -6.05 -10.49 2.04
C ALA A 274 -6.78 -9.35 1.34
N LEU A 275 -6.03 -8.43 0.72
CA LEU A 275 -6.59 -7.34 -0.07
C LEU A 275 -7.39 -7.89 -1.25
N GLU A 276 -6.84 -8.81 -2.04
CA GLU A 276 -7.56 -9.46 -3.16
C GLU A 276 -8.89 -10.09 -2.71
N ALA A 277 -8.90 -10.77 -1.56
CA ALA A 277 -10.11 -11.36 -0.99
C ALA A 277 -11.15 -10.30 -0.59
N ILE A 278 -10.73 -9.16 -0.03
CA ILE A 278 -11.61 -8.03 0.31
C ILE A 278 -12.16 -7.40 -0.97
N LEU A 279 -11.30 -7.07 -1.94
CA LEU A 279 -11.73 -6.47 -3.22
C LEU A 279 -12.77 -7.34 -3.93
N GLN A 280 -12.57 -8.66 -3.92
CA GLN A 280 -13.48 -9.60 -4.55
C GLN A 280 -14.81 -9.75 -3.81
N SER A 281 -14.84 -9.55 -2.49
CA SER A 281 -16.04 -9.70 -1.68
C SER A 281 -17.10 -8.63 -1.93
N ALA A 282 -16.72 -7.44 -2.39
CA ALA A 282 -17.64 -6.38 -2.80
C ALA A 282 -18.58 -6.82 -3.93
N TRP A 283 -18.14 -7.77 -4.76
CA TRP A 283 -18.81 -8.19 -6.00
C TRP A 283 -19.50 -9.57 -5.86
N ARG A 284 -19.60 -10.11 -4.64
CA ARG A 284 -20.28 -11.37 -4.36
C ARG A 284 -21.62 -11.06 -3.71
N ASP A 285 -22.70 -11.34 -4.43
CA ASP A 285 -24.06 -11.39 -3.86
C ASP A 285 -24.17 -12.47 -2.77
#